data_AF-A0A382NKJ6-F1
#
_entry.id   AF-A0A382NKJ6-F1
#
_cell.length_a   1.000
_cell.length_b   1.000
_cell.length_c   1.000
_cell.angle_alpha   90.00
_cell.angle_beta   90.00
_cell.angle_gamma   90.00
#
_symmetry.space_group_name_H-M   'P 1'
#
loop_
_entity.id
_entity.type
_entity.pdbx_description
1 polymer ?
#
loop_
_entity_poly.entity_id
_entity_poly.type
_entity_poly.pdbx_seq_one_letter_code
_entity_poly.pdbx_strand_id
1 'polypeptide(L)' 'MPVVNEAVYAKAIRFGLGVSADISRVSAFDRKNYFYPDLPKGYQITQMDLPIVSGGHI' A
#
# COMPACT_ATOMS: atom_id res chain seq x y z
N MET A 1 -12.19 0.42 -14.53
CA MET A 1 -10.90 -0.01 -13.95
C MET A 1 -10.60 0.84 -12.72
N PRO A 2 -9.94 0.32 -11.66
CA PRO A 2 -9.54 1.12 -10.50
C PRO A 2 -8.50 2.18 -10.90
N VAL A 3 -8.57 3.35 -10.28
CA VAL A 3 -7.62 4.45 -10.42
C VAL A 3 -7.13 4.82 -9.03
N VAL A 4 -5.82 5.00 -8.87
CA VAL A 4 -5.22 5.34 -7.58
C VAL A 4 -5.52 6.79 -7.21
N ASN A 5 -5.76 7.05 -5.93
CA ASN A 5 -5.78 8.41 -5.40
C ASN A 5 -4.33 8.87 -5.14
N GLU A 6 -3.85 9.85 -5.91
CA GLU A 6 -2.47 10.34 -5.84
C GLU A 6 -2.09 10.87 -4.44
N ALA A 7 -3.04 11.41 -3.67
CA ALA A 7 -2.77 11.93 -2.34
C ALA A 7 -2.31 10.84 -1.34
N VAL A 8 -2.56 9.56 -1.64
CA VAL A 8 -2.14 8.42 -0.81
C VAL A 8 -0.62 8.31 -0.76
N TYR A 9 0.08 8.59 -1.87
CA TYR A 9 1.55 8.53 -1.91
C TYR A 9 2.17 9.55 -0.95
N ALA A 10 1.73 10.81 -1.01
CA ALA A 10 2.24 11.86 -0.12
C ALA A 10 2.02 11.53 1.36
N LYS A 11 0.87 10.92 1.71
CA LYS A 11 0.57 10.50 3.08
C LYS A 11 1.44 9.33 3.54
N ALA A 12 1.59 8.31 2.70
CA ALA A 12 2.44 7.15 3.00
C ALA A 12 3.90 7.55 3.20
N ILE A 13 4.45 8.41 2.32
CA ILE A 13 5.82 8.92 2.43
C ILE A 13 6.01 9.73 3.70
N ARG A 14 5.09 10.66 4.02
CA ARG A 14 5.15 11.44 5.27
C ARG A 14 5.14 10.54 6.50
N PHE A 15 4.29 9.51 6.52
CA PHE A 15 4.27 8.53 7.59
C PHE A 15 5.62 7.82 7.72
N GLY A 16 6.16 7.27 6.62
CA GLY A 16 7.42 6.54 6.64
C GLY A 16 8.60 7.39 7.13
N LEU A 17 8.70 8.64 6.67
CA LEU A 17 9.70 9.59 7.18
C LEU A 17 9.53 9.87 8.67
N GLY A 18 8.29 9.94 9.15
CA GLY A 18 7.98 10.19 10.56
C GLY A 18 8.39 9.05 11.51
N VAL A 19 8.53 7.83 11.00
CA VAL A 19 8.93 6.65 11.78
C VAL A 19 10.31 6.12 11.40
N SER A 20 11.14 6.94 10.75
CA SER A 20 12.48 6.56 10.28
C SER A 20 12.50 5.26 9.45
N ALA A 21 11.49 5.07 8.59
CA ALA A 21 11.39 3.92 7.69
C ALA A 21 12.03 4.20 6.32
N ASP A 22 12.27 3.14 5.55
CA ASP A 22 12.77 3.21 4.18
C ASP A 22 11.61 3.48 3.21
N ILE A 23 11.81 4.43 2.30
CA ILE A 23 10.85 4.80 1.25
C ILE A 23 11.30 4.20 -0.09
N SER A 24 10.46 3.36 -0.69
CA SER A 24 10.76 2.76 -1.98
C SER A 24 10.58 3.77 -3.14
N ARG A 25 11.48 3.70 -4.13
CA ARG A 25 11.36 4.47 -5.39
C ARG A 25 10.38 3.84 -6.37
N VAL A 26 10.10 2.55 -6.21
CA VAL A 26 9.19 1.77 -7.05
C VAL A 26 8.25 0.99 -6.16
N SER A 27 6.96 1.14 -6.38
CA SER A 27 5.93 0.40 -5.64
C SER A 27 4.88 -0.11 -6.60
N ALA A 28 4.28 -1.26 -6.29
CA ALA A 28 3.23 -1.86 -7.09
C ALA A 28 2.00 -2.17 -6.23
N PHE A 29 0.86 -2.38 -6.89
CA PHE A 29 -0.36 -2.86 -6.26
C PHE A 29 -0.64 -4.29 -6.71
N ASP A 30 -0.91 -5.15 -5.73
CA ASP A 30 -1.17 -6.57 -5.90
C ASP A 30 -2.63 -6.89 -5.56
N ARG A 31 -3.11 -8.04 -6.03
CA ARG A 31 -4.44 -8.56 -5.68
C ARG A 31 -4.28 -9.74 -4.73
N LYS A 32 -4.76 -9.58 -3.50
CA LYS A 32 -4.92 -10.69 -2.56
C LYS A 32 -6.33 -11.26 -2.69
N ASN A 33 -6.46 -12.45 -3.25
CA ASN A 33 -7.75 -13.08 -3.53
C ASN A 33 -8.26 -13.87 -2.33
N TYR A 34 -9.51 -13.63 -1.91
CA TYR A 34 -10.23 -14.42 -0.92
C TYR A 34 -11.72 -14.08 -0.97
N PHE A 35 -12.56 -15.04 -0.62
CA PHE A 35 -14.01 -14.85 -0.60
C PHE A 35 -14.46 -14.37 0.78
N TYR A 36 -15.22 -13.28 0.80
CA TYR A 36 -15.90 -12.82 2.01
C TYR A 36 -17.13 -11.97 1.63
N PRO A 37 -18.24 -12.03 2.39
CA PRO A 37 -19.47 -11.33 2.02
C PRO A 37 -19.34 -9.80 1.83
N ASP A 38 -18.41 -9.16 2.53
CA ASP A 38 -18.16 -7.72 2.44
C ASP A 38 -17.18 -7.31 1.32
N LEU A 39 -16.60 -8.29 0.61
CA LEU A 39 -15.58 -8.09 -0.41
C LEU A 39 -16.13 -8.47 -1.78
N PRO A 40 -16.99 -7.64 -2.41
CA PRO A 40 -17.72 -7.99 -3.63
C PRO A 40 -16.82 -8.26 -4.84
N LYS A 41 -15.55 -7.83 -4.80
CA LYS A 41 -14.57 -8.07 -5.87
C LYS A 41 -13.88 -9.43 -5.75
N GLY A 42 -13.99 -10.13 -4.62
CA GLY A 42 -13.25 -11.37 -4.33
C GLY A 42 -11.73 -11.19 -4.17
N TYR A 43 -11.26 -9.94 -4.14
CA TYR A 43 -9.87 -9.60 -3.87
C TYR A 43 -9.73 -8.21 -3.25
N GLN A 44 -8.70 -8.07 -2.42
CA GLN A 44 -8.24 -6.80 -1.88
C GLN A 44 -7.06 -6.28 -2.71
N ILE A 45 -7.05 -4.98 -3.01
CA ILE A 45 -5.88 -4.29 -3.54
C ILE A 45 -4.93 -4.02 -2.37
N THR A 46 -3.69 -4.50 -2.45
CA THR A 46 -2.67 -4.39 -1.40
C THR A 46 -1.31 -4.08 -2.02
N GLN A 47 -0.26 -3.94 -1.21
CA GLN A 47 1.14 -3.94 -1.66
C GLN A 47 1.88 -5.02 -0.87
N MET A 48 2.21 -6.14 -1.51
CA MET A 48 2.88 -7.27 -0.87
C MET A 48 4.36 -7.30 -1.25
N ASP A 49 4.66 -7.25 -2.54
CA ASP A 49 6.04 -7.45 -3.02
C ASP A 49 6.83 -6.15 -3.04
N LEU A 50 6.20 -5.04 -3.45
CA LEU A 50 6.84 -3.74 -3.62
C LEU A 50 6.09 -2.65 -2.84
N PRO A 51 6.22 -2.59 -1.50
CA PRO A 51 5.55 -1.60 -0.67
C PRO A 51 6.16 -0.19 -0.83
N ILE A 52 5.38 0.85 -0.54
CA ILE A 52 5.87 2.24 -0.51
C ILE A 52 6.82 2.48 0.67
N VAL A 53 6.52 1.87 1.83
CA VAL A 53 7.26 2.05 3.09
C VAL A 53 7.61 0.68 3.66
N SER A 54 8.85 0.51 4.15
CA SER A 54 9.30 -0.70 4.83
C SER A 54 10.16 -0.38 6.06
N GLY A 55 10.02 -1.16 7.13
CA GLY A 55 10.77 -0.95 8.37
C GLY A 55 10.26 0.23 9.21
N GLY A 56 11.16 0.86 9.96
CA GLY A 56 10.87 1.96 10.89
C GLY A 56 10.88 1.56 12.36
N HIS A 57 10.89 2.56 13.24
CA HIS A 57 10.85 2.41 14.70
C HIS A 57 10.21 3.63 15.37
N ILE A 58 9.87 3.51 16.67
CA ILE A 58 9.24 4.54 17.51
C ILE A 58 10.15 4.81 18.71
#